data_AF-A0A1Z4VNW6-F1
#
_entry.id   AF-A0A1Z4VNW6-F1
#
_cell.length_a   1.000
_cell.length_b   1.000
_cell.length_c   1.000
_cell.angle_alpha   90.00
_cell.angle_beta   90.00
_cell.angle_gamma   90.00
#
_symmetry.space_group_name_H-M   'P 1'
#
loop_
_entity.id
_entity.type
_entity.pdbx_description
1 polymer ?
#
loop_
_entity_poly.entity_id
_entity_poly.type
_entity_poly.pdbx_seq_one_letter_code
_entity_poly.pdbx_strand_id
1 'polypeptide(L)' 'MNATLGFERLAVETGKSTKSLQRMLGASGNPTAENLNAILKVLQECEEVQFRIRIDGTAA' A
#
# COMPACT_ATOMS: atom_id res chain seq x y z
N MET A 1 -1.37 10.03 -10.42
CA MET A 1 -1.32 9.41 -9.08
C MET A 1 -0.17 10.11 -8.35
N ASN A 2 -0.47 11.17 -7.60
CA ASN A 2 0.53 11.96 -6.90
C ASN A 2 0.59 11.45 -5.46
N ALA A 3 1.37 10.40 -5.23
CA ALA A 3 1.76 10.01 -3.89
C ALA A 3 3.03 10.79 -3.55
N THR A 4 3.06 11.47 -2.40
CA THR A 4 4.24 12.13 -1.82
C THR A 4 5.45 11.17 -1.71
N LEU A 5 5.19 9.86 -1.83
CA LEU A 5 6.15 8.77 -1.87
C LEU A 5 6.13 8.05 -3.24
N GLY A 6 7.24 8.10 -3.98
CA GLY A 6 7.40 7.38 -5.25
C GLY A 6 7.52 5.86 -5.07
N PHE A 7 7.14 5.09 -6.10
CA PHE A 7 7.22 3.62 -6.08
C PHE A 7 8.64 3.08 -5.87
N GLU A 8 9.68 3.84 -6.22
CA GLU A 8 11.08 3.47 -6.01
C GLU A 8 11.45 3.49 -4.53
N ARG A 9 11.01 4.51 -3.79
CA ARG A 9 11.22 4.57 -2.35
C ARG A 9 10.39 3.49 -1.65
N LEU A 10 9.13 3.32 -2.05
CA LEU A 10 8.28 2.26 -1.52
C LEU A 10 8.87 0.86 -1.79
N ALA A 11 9.53 0.65 -2.93
CA ALA A 11 10.21 -0.60 -3.27
C ALA A 11 11.35 -0.92 -2.29
N VAL A 12 12.18 0.08 -1.95
CA VAL A 12 13.27 -0.08 -0.98
C VAL A 12 12.73 -0.42 0.40
N GLU A 13 11.76 0.36 0.90
CA GLU A 13 11.24 0.20 2.26
C GLU A 13 10.41 -1.09 2.44
N THR A 14 9.70 -1.53 1.39
CA THR A 14 8.90 -2.77 1.44
C THR A 14 9.66 -4.03 1.02
N GLY A 15 10.89 -3.88 0.51
CA GLY A 15 11.66 -4.97 -0.09
C GLY A 15 10.98 -5.59 -1.33
N LYS A 16 10.13 -4.84 -2.02
CA LYS A 16 9.38 -5.28 -3.21
C LYS A 16 9.91 -4.57 -4.45
N SER A 17 9.68 -5.10 -5.64
CA SER A 17 10.06 -4.40 -6.87
C SER A 17 9.04 -3.32 -7.24
N THR A 18 9.53 -2.19 -7.78
CA THR A 18 8.73 -1.09 -8.32
C THR A 18 7.64 -1.58 -9.28
N LYS A 19 7.99 -2.51 -10.19
CA LYS A 19 7.04 -3.14 -11.13
C LYS A 19 5.92 -3.91 -10.43
N SER A 20 6.24 -4.62 -9.35
CA SER A 20 5.23 -5.35 -8.58
C SER A 20 4.29 -4.39 -7.86
N LEU A 21 4.84 -3.35 -7.23
CA LEU A 21 4.05 -2.32 -6.56
C LEU A 21 3.12 -1.59 -7.53
N GLN A 22 3.62 -1.16 -8.69
CA GLN A 22 2.81 -0.53 -9.74
C GLN A 22 1.71 -1.47 -10.25
N ARG A 23 2.00 -2.77 -10.42
CA ARG A 23 1.00 -3.76 -10.84
C ARG A 23 -0.06 -3.98 -9.76
N MET A 24 0.33 -4.11 -8.50
CA MET A 24 -0.58 -4.37 -7.37
C MET A 24 -1.42 -3.15 -6.99
N LEU A 25 -0.87 -1.95 -7.11
CA LEU A 25 -1.56 -0.69 -6.77
C LEU A 25 -2.19 -0.02 -8.00
N GLY A 26 -2.14 -0.66 -9.17
CA GLY A 26 -2.81 -0.20 -10.39
C GLY A 26 -4.32 -0.46 -10.38
N ALA A 27 -5.03 0.03 -11.39
CA ALA A 27 -6.50 -0.03 -11.46
C ALA A 27 -7.11 -1.44 -11.38
N SER A 28 -6.39 -2.45 -11.88
CA SER A 28 -6.78 -3.87 -11.80
C SER A 28 -5.86 -4.67 -10.87
N GLY A 29 -5.09 -3.97 -10.03
CA GLY A 29 -4.15 -4.57 -9.11
C GLY A 29 -4.86 -5.24 -7.94
N ASN A 30 -4.31 -6.38 -7.51
CA ASN A 30 -4.79 -7.09 -6.33
C ASN A 30 -3.59 -7.44 -5.45
N PRO A 31 -3.21 -6.57 -4.49
CA PRO A 31 -2.19 -6.90 -3.52
C PRO A 31 -2.72 -8.00 -2.59
N THR A 32 -1.87 -8.97 -2.26
CA THR A 32 -2.19 -9.86 -1.14
C THR A 32 -2.32 -9.05 0.14
N ALA A 33 -3.06 -9.55 1.13
CA ALA A 33 -3.21 -8.87 2.43
C ALA A 33 -1.85 -8.57 3.07
N GLU A 34 -0.89 -9.49 2.97
CA GLU A 34 0.49 -9.30 3.44
C GLU A 34 1.17 -8.12 2.73
N ASN A 35 1.09 -8.06 1.40
CA ASN A 35 1.71 -6.99 0.62
C ASN A 35 1.05 -5.64 0.90
N LEU A 36 -0.28 -5.62 1.02
CA LEU A 36 -1.02 -4.41 1.36
C LEU A 36 -0.63 -3.91 2.76
N ASN A 37 -0.52 -4.81 3.74
CA ASN A 37 -0.13 -4.45 5.10
C ASN A 37 1.30 -3.90 5.15
N ALA A 38 2.25 -4.52 4.43
CA ALA A 38 3.62 -4.02 4.34
C ALA A 38 3.69 -2.61 3.73
N ILE A 39 2.93 -2.37 2.65
CA ILE A 39 2.84 -1.06 2.01
C ILE A 39 2.25 -0.02 2.97
N LEU A 40 1.15 -0.36 3.65
CA LEU A 40 0.49 0.54 4.60
C LEU A 40 1.41 0.91 5.75
N LYS A 41 2.16 -0.06 6.31
CA LYS A 41 3.11 0.19 7.40
C LYS A 41 4.17 1.23 7.00
N VAL A 42 4.77 1.09 5.83
CA VAL A 42 5.76 2.05 5.32
C VAL A 42 5.15 3.45 5.16
N LEU A 43 3.91 3.53 4.66
CA LEU A 43 3.21 4.81 4.51
C LEU A 43 2.91 5.45 5.87
N GLN A 44 2.55 4.67 6.90
CA GLN A 44 2.33 5.18 8.26
C GLN A 44 3.62 5.76 8.86
N GLU A 45 4.73 5.05 8.68
CA GLU A 45 6.04 5.47 9.20
C GLU A 45 6.57 6.72 8.48
N CYS A 46 6.31 6.86 7.16
CA CYS A 46 6.81 7.99 6.37
C CYS A 46 6.03 9.29 6.57
N GLU A 47 4.72 9.20 6.80
CA GLU A 47 3.82 10.37 6.75
C GLU A 47 3.19 10.67 8.12
N GLU A 48 3.60 9.96 9.18
CA GLU A 48 3.06 10.05 10.55
C GLU A 48 1.52 9.96 10.63
N VAL A 49 0.90 9.31 9.64
CA VAL A 49 -0.57 9.17 9.55
C VAL A 49 -1.06 7.87 10.19
N GLN A 50 -2.16 7.97 10.92
CA GLN A 50 -2.88 6.84 11.49
C GLN A 50 -3.97 6.36 10.52
N PHE A 51 -3.72 5.27 9.79
CA PHE A 51 -4.79 4.60 9.02
C PHE A 51 -5.74 3.84 9.94
N ARG A 52 -7.05 4.00 9.70
CA ARG A 52 -8.12 3.25 10.39
C ARG A 52 -8.84 2.36 9.39
N ILE A 53 -8.83 1.05 9.62
CA ILE A 53 -9.63 0.11 8.84
C ILE A 53 -11.07 0.16 9.36
N ARG A 54 -12.02 0.44 8.48
CA ARG A 54 -13.45 0.23 8.74
C ARG A 54 -13.91 -0.92 7.88
N ILE A 55 -14.49 -1.93 8.51
CA ILE A 55 -15.19 -2.99 7.80
C ILE A 55 -16.63 -2.52 7.69
N ASP A 56 -17.03 -2.04 6.51
CA ASP A 56 -18.45 -1.84 6.21
C ASP A 56 -19.07 -3.21 5.91
N GLY A 57 -19.36 -3.92 6.98
CA GLY A 57 -20.09 -5.17 6.93
C GLY A 57 -21.57 -4.86 6.72
N THR A 58 -22.02 -4.87 5.46
CA THR A 58 -23.40 -5.28 5.18
C THR A 58 -23.45 -6.80 5.35
N ALA A 59 -23.49 -7.24 6.61
CA ALA A 59 -23.91 -8.58 6.94
C ALA A 59 -25.41 -8.66 6.62
N ALA A 60 -25.74 -9.31 5.51
CA ALA A 60 -27.08 -9.79 5.20
C ALA A 60 -27.36 -11.08 5.97
#